data_AF-A0A4S8KSS5-F1
#
_entry.id   AF-A0A4S8KSS5-F1
#
_cell.length_a   1.000
_cell.length_b   1.000
_cell.length_c   1.000
_cell.angle_alpha   90.00
_cell.angle_beta   90.00
_cell.angle_gamma   90.00
#
_symmetry.space_group_name_H-M   'P 1'
#
loop_
_entity.id
_entity.type
_entity.pdbx_description
1 polymer ?
#
loop_
_entity_poly.entity_id
_entity_poly.type
_entity_poly.pdbx_seq_one_letter_code
_entity_poly.pdbx_strand_id
1 'polypeptide(L)'
;MQADHSTNSTASFARLLESPPALHDLTDDCTLALQRNLTTAWGVAANYLAHSARVDTPPETVLNVFQAFTRHIACQECLRKRDQRIEEVIERWNEIFSPLVNGA
;
A
#
# COMPACT_ATOMS: atom_id res chain seq x y z
N MET A 1 -30.64 8.39 -2.93
CA MET A 1 -29.46 9.21 -3.28
C MET A 1 -28.29 8.67 -2.47
N GLN A 2 -27.44 7.85 -3.09
CA GLN A 2 -26.39 7.08 -2.41
C GLN A 2 -25.20 7.06 -3.39
N ALA A 3 -24.57 8.22 -3.60
CA ALA A 3 -23.56 8.40 -4.66
C ALA A 3 -22.27 9.10 -4.21
N ASP A 4 -22.17 9.59 -2.96
CA ASP A 4 -21.01 10.39 -2.53
C ASP A 4 -20.04 9.70 -1.56
N HIS A 5 -20.39 8.54 -0.99
CA HIS A 5 -19.51 7.84 -0.04
C HIS A 5 -18.42 6.99 -0.74
N SER A 6 -18.76 6.27 -1.81
CA SER A 6 -17.80 5.40 -2.52
C SER A 6 -16.64 6.16 -3.18
N THR A 7 -16.91 7.35 -3.71
CA THR A 7 -15.89 8.22 -4.32
C THR A 7 -14.95 8.81 -3.27
N ASN A 8 -15.44 9.04 -2.05
CA ASN A 8 -14.63 9.56 -0.94
C ASN A 8 -13.73 8.48 -0.32
N SER A 9 -14.20 7.22 -0.23
CA SER A 9 -13.38 6.10 0.26
C SER A 9 -12.19 5.80 -0.66
N THR A 10 -12.41 5.76 -1.97
CA THR A 10 -11.32 5.51 -2.96
C THR A 10 -10.29 6.65 -2.99
N ALA A 11 -10.71 7.91 -2.85
CA ALA A 11 -9.80 9.04 -2.70
C ALA A 11 -8.98 8.98 -1.39
N SER A 12 -9.61 8.51 -0.30
CA SER A 12 -8.93 8.30 0.99
C SER A 12 -7.89 7.18 0.90
N PHE A 13 -8.20 6.11 0.17
CA PHE A 13 -7.25 5.03 -0.12
C PHE A 13 -6.06 5.51 -0.95
N ALA A 14 -6.31 6.29 -2.01
CA ALA A 14 -5.24 6.84 -2.83
C ALA A 14 -4.25 7.67 -2.00
N ARG A 15 -4.74 8.52 -1.10
CA ARG A 15 -3.90 9.30 -0.17
C ARG A 15 -3.10 8.43 0.79
N LEU A 16 -3.68 7.34 1.28
CA LEU A 16 -2.99 6.40 2.15
C LEU A 16 -1.79 5.74 1.44
N LEU A 17 -1.91 5.48 0.13
CA LEU A 17 -0.88 4.85 -0.69
C LEU A 17 0.29 5.79 -1.05
N GLU A 18 0.12 7.12 -0.96
CA GLU A 18 1.16 8.11 -1.28
C GLU A 18 2.40 7.99 -0.39
N SER A 19 2.25 7.42 0.81
CA SER A 19 3.36 7.23 1.76
C SER A 19 4.03 5.87 1.58
N PRO A 20 5.27 5.81 1.06
CA PRO A 20 6.02 4.57 0.88
C PRO A 20 6.47 3.98 2.22
N PRO A 21 7.05 2.75 2.20
CA PRO A 21 7.60 2.14 3.40
C PRO A 21 8.71 3.00 4.00
N ALA A 22 8.83 2.98 5.33
CA ALA A 22 9.93 3.63 6.00
C ALA A 22 11.28 3.01 5.58
N LEU A 23 12.28 3.87 5.40
CA LEU A 23 13.64 3.46 5.15
C LEU A 23 14.24 2.79 6.40
N HIS A 24 15.16 1.86 6.19
CA HIS A 24 15.98 1.30 7.27
C HIS A 24 17.38 1.94 7.22
N ASP A 25 18.17 1.75 8.26
CA ASP A 25 19.54 2.30 8.31
C ASP A 25 20.40 1.77 7.15
N LEU A 26 21.29 2.62 6.65
CA LEU A 26 22.18 2.25 5.55
C LEU A 26 23.14 1.15 5.98
N THR A 27 23.38 0.20 5.08
CA THR A 27 24.38 -0.86 5.25
C THR A 27 25.21 -0.99 3.98
N ASP A 28 26.34 -1.69 4.07
CA ASP A 28 27.20 -1.97 2.91
C ASP A 28 26.44 -2.73 1.81
N ASP A 29 25.51 -3.60 2.21
CA ASP A 29 24.68 -4.42 1.32
C ASP A 29 23.39 -3.70 0.85
N CYS A 30 23.04 -2.55 1.44
CA CYS A 30 21.82 -1.82 1.10
C CYS A 30 22.03 -0.30 1.17
N THR A 31 22.46 0.24 0.05
CA THR A 31 22.67 1.68 -0.14
C THR A 31 21.35 2.44 -0.27
N LEU A 32 21.41 3.76 -0.11
CA LEU A 32 20.25 4.63 -0.34
C LEU A 32 19.67 4.48 -1.77
N ALA A 33 20.51 4.17 -2.77
CA ALA A 33 20.05 3.93 -4.13
C ALA A 33 19.19 2.66 -4.22
N LEU A 34 19.58 1.58 -3.55
CA LEU A 34 18.79 0.35 -3.47
C LEU A 34 17.48 0.57 -2.72
N GLN A 35 17.50 1.35 -1.63
CA GLN A 35 16.27 1.71 -0.92
C GLN A 35 15.33 2.59 -1.77
N ARG A 36 15.88 3.49 -2.60
CA ARG A 36 15.07 4.29 -3.53
C ARG A 36 14.35 3.43 -4.57
N ASN A 37 14.95 2.33 -5.03
CA ASN A 37 14.26 1.39 -5.93
C ASN A 37 12.97 0.86 -5.31
N LEU A 38 12.96 0.54 -4.00
CA LEU A 38 11.74 0.16 -3.29
C LEU A 38 10.71 1.30 -3.28
N THR A 39 11.12 2.54 -2.96
CA THR A 39 10.18 3.68 -2.93
C THR A 39 9.59 3.99 -4.30
N THR A 40 10.37 3.83 -5.37
CA THR A 40 9.90 4.00 -6.75
C THR A 40 8.93 2.88 -7.12
N ALA A 41 9.28 1.62 -6.85
CA ALA A 41 8.40 0.48 -7.10
C ALA A 41 7.07 0.60 -6.33
N TRP A 42 7.13 1.07 -5.09
CA TRP A 42 5.95 1.41 -4.30
C TRP A 42 5.09 2.46 -4.99
N GLY A 43 5.68 3.57 -5.44
CA GLY A 43 4.94 4.62 -6.14
C GLY A 43 4.22 4.13 -7.39
N VAL A 44 4.84 3.23 -8.16
CA VAL A 44 4.19 2.63 -9.34
C VAL A 44 3.01 1.73 -8.94
N ALA A 45 3.20 0.87 -7.92
CA ALA A 45 2.13 0.01 -7.39
C ALA A 45 0.97 0.83 -6.79
N ALA A 46 1.30 1.87 -6.03
CA ALA A 46 0.35 2.81 -5.45
C ALA A 46 -0.46 3.53 -6.53
N ASN A 47 0.20 4.02 -7.59
CA ASN A 47 -0.47 4.63 -8.72
C ASN A 47 -1.41 3.63 -9.41
N TYR A 48 -0.97 2.39 -9.63
CA TYR A 48 -1.84 1.34 -10.19
C TYR A 48 -3.10 1.14 -9.32
N LEU A 49 -2.93 0.92 -8.02
CA LEU A 49 -4.04 0.70 -7.09
C LEU A 49 -4.97 1.91 -6.99
N ALA A 50 -4.45 3.13 -6.98
CA ALA A 50 -5.26 4.35 -6.94
C ALA A 50 -6.23 4.45 -8.13
N HIS A 51 -5.88 3.89 -9.29
CA HIS A 51 -6.73 3.88 -10.49
C HIS A 51 -7.59 2.61 -10.60
N SER A 52 -7.07 1.46 -10.18
CA SER A 52 -7.72 0.17 -10.37
C SER A 52 -8.62 -0.25 -9.21
N ALA A 53 -8.34 0.23 -8.00
CA ALA A 53 -9.08 -0.18 -6.81
C ALA A 53 -10.53 0.27 -6.88
N ARG A 54 -11.38 -0.60 -6.35
CA ARG A 54 -12.79 -0.37 -6.05
C ARG A 54 -13.00 -0.50 -4.54
N VAL A 55 -14.17 -0.06 -4.11
CA VAL A 55 -14.58 -0.10 -2.70
C VAL A 55 -14.52 -1.51 -2.10
N ASP A 56 -14.78 -2.53 -2.93
CA ASP A 56 -14.73 -3.95 -2.61
C ASP A 56 -13.40 -4.63 -2.93
N THR A 57 -12.31 -3.86 -3.17
CA THR A 57 -10.99 -4.44 -3.45
C THR A 57 -10.54 -5.30 -2.28
N PRO A 58 -10.31 -6.60 -2.49
CA PRO A 58 -9.91 -7.48 -1.41
C PRO A 58 -8.48 -7.16 -0.89
N PRO A 59 -8.20 -7.31 0.41
CA PRO A 59 -6.87 -7.12 0.98
C PRO A 59 -5.75 -7.87 0.26
N GLU A 60 -6.02 -9.10 -0.19
CA GLU A 60 -5.07 -9.93 -0.93
C GLU A 60 -4.69 -9.31 -2.28
N THR A 61 -5.58 -8.52 -2.89
CA THR A 61 -5.27 -7.81 -4.14
C THR A 61 -4.24 -6.72 -3.90
N VAL A 62 -4.37 -5.97 -2.80
CA VAL A 62 -3.40 -4.93 -2.40
C VAL A 62 -2.03 -5.55 -2.14
N LEU A 63 -1.99 -6.65 -1.37
CA LEU A 63 -0.78 -7.40 -1.08
C LEU A 63 -0.09 -7.90 -2.36
N ASN A 64 -0.85 -8.59 -3.23
CA ASN A 64 -0.32 -9.19 -4.45
C ASN A 64 0.25 -8.13 -5.40
N VAL A 65 -0.38 -6.97 -5.51
CA VAL A 65 0.13 -5.86 -6.34
C VAL A 65 1.47 -5.38 -5.80
N PHE A 66 1.57 -5.06 -4.51
CA PHE A 66 2.85 -4.59 -3.96
C PHE A 66 3.95 -5.65 -4.07
N GLN A 67 3.65 -6.93 -3.82
CA GLN A 67 4.62 -8.02 -3.99
C GLN A 67 5.08 -8.15 -5.45
N ALA A 68 4.17 -8.07 -6.42
CA ALA A 68 4.50 -8.20 -7.83
C ALA A 68 5.43 -7.08 -8.34
N PHE A 69 5.18 -5.83 -7.90
CA PHE A 69 5.98 -4.67 -8.31
C PHE A 69 7.31 -4.57 -7.56
N THR A 70 7.42 -5.18 -6.37
CA THR A 70 8.65 -5.17 -5.56
C THR A 70 9.45 -6.48 -5.61
N ARG A 71 9.08 -7.44 -6.48
CA ARG A 71 9.74 -8.75 -6.61
C ARG A 71 11.25 -8.71 -6.89
N HIS A 72 11.76 -7.58 -7.38
CA HIS A 72 13.18 -7.37 -7.70
C HIS A 72 14.00 -6.86 -6.50
N ILE A 73 13.35 -6.55 -5.38
CA ILE A 73 14.01 -6.12 -4.14
C ILE A 73 14.50 -7.37 -3.40
N ALA A 74 15.82 -7.45 -3.17
CA ALA A 74 16.45 -8.60 -2.51
C ALA A 74 16.81 -8.34 -1.03
N CYS A 75 16.92 -7.07 -0.62
CA CYS A 75 17.27 -6.71 0.76
C CYS A 75 16.13 -7.10 1.72
N GLN A 76 16.44 -7.94 2.71
CA GLN A 76 15.43 -8.47 3.64
C GLN A 76 14.82 -7.39 4.54
N GLU A 77 15.59 -6.40 5.00
CA GLU A 77 15.03 -5.30 5.78
C GLU A 77 14.13 -4.39 4.94
N CYS A 78 14.45 -4.16 3.67
CA CYS A 78 13.55 -3.48 2.74
C CYS A 78 12.23 -4.23 2.58
N LEU A 79 12.29 -5.56 2.41
CA LEU A 79 11.10 -6.41 2.31
C LEU A 79 10.27 -6.39 3.60
N ARG A 80 10.93 -6.42 4.76
CA ARG A 80 10.25 -6.32 6.07
C ARG A 80 9.53 -4.98 6.23
N LYS A 81 10.20 -3.87 5.87
CA LYS A 81 9.58 -2.53 5.89
C LYS A 81 8.42 -2.43 4.92
N ARG A 82 8.54 -3.02 3.73
CA ARG A 82 7.46 -3.14 2.75
C ARG A 82 6.26 -3.86 3.34
N ASP A 83 6.47 -5.05 3.90
CA ASP A 83 5.37 -5.89 4.40
C ASP A 83 4.64 -5.21 5.58
N GLN A 84 5.39 -4.62 6.51
CA GLN A 84 4.82 -3.80 7.58
C GLN A 84 3.95 -2.66 7.02
N ARG A 85 4.41 -1.97 5.97
CA ARG A 85 3.64 -0.88 5.38
C ARG A 85 2.39 -1.38 4.65
N ILE A 86 2.45 -2.55 3.99
CA ILE A 86 1.29 -3.17 3.34
C ILE A 86 0.23 -3.52 4.38
N GLU A 87 0.62 -4.11 5.51
CA GLU A 87 -0.27 -4.43 6.63
C GLU A 87 -0.98 -3.17 7.14
N GLU A 88 -0.24 -2.09 7.43
CA GLU A 88 -0.83 -0.80 7.83
C GLU A 88 -1.81 -0.22 6.81
N VAL A 89 -1.50 -0.38 5.51
CA VAL A 89 -2.39 0.08 4.42
C VAL A 89 -3.69 -0.74 4.42
N ILE A 90 -3.59 -2.06 4.57
CA ILE A 90 -4.75 -2.96 4.59
C ILE A 90 -5.63 -2.70 5.81
N GLU A 91 -5.04 -2.55 7.00
CA GLU A 91 -5.78 -2.26 8.23
C GLU A 91 -6.59 -0.97 8.11
N ARG A 92 -5.95 0.12 7.68
CA ARG A 92 -6.62 1.41 7.50
C ARG A 92 -7.63 1.41 6.35
N TRP A 93 -7.36 0.64 5.29
CA TRP A 93 -8.33 0.49 4.21
C TRP A 93 -9.60 -0.22 4.68
N ASN A 94 -9.44 -1.28 5.48
CA ASN A 94 -10.56 -1.98 6.11
C ASN A 94 -11.36 -1.07 7.04
N GLU A 95 -10.71 -0.17 7.79
CA GLU A 95 -11.43 0.82 8.61
C GLU A 95 -12.27 1.80 7.76
N ILE A 96 -11.73 2.24 6.62
CA ILE A 96 -12.42 3.14 5.68
C ILE A 96 -13.61 2.43 5.01
N PHE A 97 -13.51 1.12 4.77
CA PHE A 97 -14.55 0.32 4.11
C PHE A 97 -15.52 -0.37 5.07
N SER A 98 -15.16 -0.56 6.34
CA SER A 98 -15.96 -1.26 7.36
C SER A 98 -16.77 -0.36 8.33
N PRO A 99 -17.25 0.86 8.01
CA PRO A 99 -18.19 1.55 8.91
C PRO A 99 -19.60 0.93 8.92
N LEU A 100 -19.87 -0.12 8.11
CA LEU A 100 -21.22 -0.70 7.94
C LEU A 100 -21.48 -2.03 8.68
N VAL A 101 -20.52 -2.57 9.44
CA VAL A 101 -20.66 -3.92 10.06
C VAL A 101 -20.82 -3.89 11.59
N ASN A 102 -20.58 -2.75 12.25
CA ASN A 102 -20.79 -2.62 13.70
C ASN A 102 -22.04 -1.79 13.99
N GLY A 103 -23.19 -2.44 13.88
CA GLY A 103 -24.51 -1.89 14.18
C GLY A 103 -25.57 -2.98 14.15
N ALA A 104 -25.44 -3.96 15.06
CA ALA A 104 -26.50 -4.91 15.41
C ALA A 104 -26.63 -4.95 16.93
#